data_AF-A0AA86QFF1-F1
#
_entry.id   AF-A0AA86QFF1-F1
#
_cell.length_a   1.000
_cell.length_b   1.000
_cell.length_c   1.000
_cell.angle_alpha   90.00
_cell.angle_beta   90.00
_cell.angle_gamma   90.00
#
_symmetry.space_group_name_H-M   'P 1'
#
loop_
_entity.id
_entity.type
_entity.pdbx_description
1 polymer ?
#
loop_
_entity_poly.entity_id
_entity_poly.type
_entity_poly.pdbx_seq_one_letter_code
_entity_poly.pdbx_strand_id
1 'polypeptide(L)'
;MLITTIVIAKTIEQQLIANISTNESCETAYIKFATYYNKNHTNKAKEVFCHRFNYIQKYGGKLYSNSDLIISLKDNTIPRQKKSQQVSNCAEDFCIASDPLRKLKQVYRSVSLVEAKLISSPKDQGECGSCWAFGTTAIYENSILRQRPQNEFWSKSLDLSEQFLMSNIFSQYAQYCEGGNFIYATNYVNLFFKSVEKEQNVKYDPETHQNNWDQQIPIQQSIDETHYMKPFQLLPSIEDPTQLTPVIGLYFGETKFNYDKIWQVKRQQYFITFFGIHE
;
A
#
# COMPACT_ATOMS: atom_id res chain seq x y z
N MET A 1 -64.57 -6.93 5.51
CA MET A 1 -64.23 -7.89 6.59
C MET A 1 -63.08 -8.75 6.10
N LEU A 2 -61.85 -8.36 6.40
CA LEU A 2 -60.71 -9.20 6.79
C LEU A 2 -59.52 -8.27 6.97
N ILE A 3 -59.16 -8.11 8.24
CA ILE A 3 -57.98 -7.42 8.74
C ILE A 3 -56.78 -8.34 8.47
N THR A 4 -55.70 -7.82 7.91
CA THR A 4 -54.38 -8.43 8.12
C THR A 4 -53.31 -7.35 8.13
N THR A 5 -52.91 -7.00 9.34
CA THR A 5 -51.73 -6.19 9.66
C THR A 5 -50.48 -7.02 9.38
N ILE A 6 -49.55 -6.57 8.54
CA ILE A 6 -48.15 -6.99 8.60
C ILE A 6 -47.23 -5.77 8.45
N VAL A 7 -46.82 -5.29 9.63
CA VAL A 7 -45.50 -4.80 10.05
C VAL A 7 -44.58 -4.12 9.01
N ILE A 8 -44.32 -2.86 9.30
CA ILE A 8 -43.27 -1.97 8.76
C ILE A 8 -41.90 -2.64 8.85
N ALA A 9 -41.29 -2.99 7.72
CA ALA A 9 -39.86 -3.28 7.63
C ALA A 9 -39.09 -1.98 7.32
N LYS A 10 -38.79 -1.23 8.37
CA LYS A 10 -37.69 -0.26 8.36
C LYS A 10 -36.40 -1.04 8.59
N THR A 11 -35.29 -0.54 8.05
CA THR A 11 -33.89 -0.90 8.36
C THR A 11 -33.34 -2.19 7.74
N ILE A 12 -32.27 -2.07 6.94
CA ILE A 12 -30.92 -2.63 7.15
C ILE A 12 -30.09 -2.26 5.91
N GLU A 13 -29.38 -1.12 5.96
CA GLU A 13 -28.12 -0.95 5.19
C GLU A 13 -27.24 0.18 5.76
N GLN A 14 -27.16 0.26 7.09
CA GLN A 14 -25.95 0.77 7.74
C GLN A 14 -25.11 -0.47 8.06
N GLN A 15 -24.03 -0.69 7.31
CA GLN A 15 -23.04 -1.72 7.67
C GLN A 15 -22.56 -1.43 9.10
N LEU A 16 -23.03 -2.23 10.05
CA LEU A 16 -22.76 -2.14 11.48
C LEU A 16 -21.30 -2.49 11.75
N ILE A 17 -20.42 -1.52 11.65
CA ILE A 17 -19.16 -1.57 12.40
C ILE A 17 -19.54 -1.22 13.85
N ALA A 18 -19.34 -2.18 14.76
CA ALA A 18 -19.48 -2.03 16.22
C ALA A 18 -20.87 -1.60 16.78
N ASN A 19 -21.98 -1.71 16.02
CA ASN A 19 -23.30 -1.19 16.43
C ASN A 19 -23.26 0.28 16.91
N ILE A 20 -22.41 1.09 16.28
CA ILE A 20 -22.29 2.52 16.58
C ILE A 20 -23.30 3.28 15.73
N SER A 21 -24.22 3.98 16.38
CA SER A 21 -25.19 4.84 15.71
C SER A 21 -24.66 6.27 15.64
N THR A 22 -24.89 6.94 14.51
CA THR A 22 -24.54 8.37 14.34
C THR A 22 -25.33 9.30 15.25
N ASN A 23 -26.32 8.81 16.00
CA ASN A 23 -27.05 9.61 16.99
C ASN A 23 -26.45 9.51 18.40
N GLU A 24 -25.43 8.66 18.60
CA GLU A 24 -24.80 8.49 19.90
C GLU A 24 -23.83 9.64 20.22
N SER A 25 -23.52 9.81 21.50
CA SER A 25 -22.43 10.70 21.91
C SER A 25 -21.09 10.15 21.42
N CYS A 26 -20.12 11.03 21.15
CA CYS A 26 -18.80 10.58 20.73
C CYS A 26 -18.12 9.67 21.77
N GLU A 27 -18.42 9.87 23.06
CA GLU A 27 -17.93 9.03 24.16
C GLU A 27 -18.40 7.58 24.00
N THR A 28 -19.72 7.41 23.88
CA THR A 28 -20.36 6.10 23.75
C THR A 28 -19.90 5.41 22.47
N ALA A 29 -19.81 6.16 21.37
CA ALA A 29 -19.31 5.66 20.11
C ALA A 29 -17.84 5.22 20.21
N TYR A 30 -16.99 5.98 20.90
CA TYR A 30 -15.58 5.65 21.08
C TYR A 30 -15.37 4.40 21.93
N ILE A 31 -16.13 4.23 23.01
CA ILE A 31 -16.04 3.03 23.86
C ILE A 31 -16.40 1.79 23.05
N LYS A 32 -17.50 1.83 22.29
CA LYS A 32 -17.89 0.73 21.40
C LYS A 32 -16.85 0.46 20.33
N PHE A 33 -16.32 1.51 19.72
CA PHE A 33 -15.28 1.44 18.70
C PHE A 33 -14.01 0.77 19.23
N ALA A 34 -13.49 1.25 20.36
CA ALA A 34 -12.29 0.73 20.99
C ALA A 34 -12.48 -0.72 21.44
N THR A 35 -13.65 -1.06 21.99
CA THR A 35 -14.00 -2.44 22.36
C THR A 35 -14.01 -3.35 21.15
N TYR A 36 -14.69 -2.96 20.06
CA TYR A 36 -14.83 -3.77 18.87
C TYR A 36 -13.49 -4.05 18.17
N TYR A 37 -12.60 -3.06 18.14
CA TYR A 37 -11.27 -3.18 17.54
C TYR A 37 -10.17 -3.58 18.54
N ASN A 38 -10.53 -3.94 19.78
CA ASN A 38 -9.60 -4.31 20.85
C ASN A 38 -8.44 -3.30 21.05
N LYS A 39 -8.79 -2.02 21.20
CA LYS A 39 -7.84 -0.92 21.28
C LYS A 39 -7.58 -0.43 22.71
N ASN A 40 -6.36 0.03 22.94
CA ASN A 40 -6.00 0.71 24.18
C ASN A 40 -6.61 2.12 24.23
N HIS A 41 -7.25 2.46 25.35
CA HIS A 41 -7.85 3.78 25.55
C HIS A 41 -6.77 4.83 25.85
N THR A 42 -6.62 5.81 24.96
CA THR A 42 -5.89 7.04 25.27
C THR A 42 -6.79 8.27 25.06
N ASN A 43 -6.55 9.34 25.84
CA ASN A 43 -7.29 10.60 25.66
C ASN A 43 -7.09 11.18 24.27
N LYS A 44 -5.89 11.04 23.70
CA LYS A 44 -5.55 11.59 22.38
C LYS A 44 -6.23 10.80 21.25
N ALA A 45 -6.27 9.46 21.32
CA ALA A 45 -7.00 8.64 20.35
C ALA A 45 -8.51 8.94 20.39
N LYS A 46 -9.06 9.15 21.60
CA LYS A 46 -10.44 9.58 21.79
C LYS A 46 -10.74 10.94 21.15
N GLU A 47 -9.87 11.93 21.34
CA GLU A 47 -10.01 13.25 20.71
C GLU A 47 -10.06 13.16 19.18
N VAL A 48 -9.12 12.41 18.58
CA VAL A 48 -9.07 12.18 17.12
C VAL A 48 -10.33 11.47 16.63
N PHE A 49 -10.74 10.41 17.35
CA PHE A 49 -11.97 9.70 17.05
C PHE A 49 -13.18 10.64 17.09
N CYS A 50 -13.35 11.38 18.18
CA CYS A 50 -14.49 12.28 18.36
C CYS A 50 -14.53 13.36 17.28
N HIS A 51 -13.39 13.94 16.89
CA HIS A 51 -13.32 14.88 15.78
C HIS A 51 -13.83 14.27 14.46
N ARG A 52 -13.37 13.06 14.11
CA ARG A 52 -13.79 12.35 12.88
C ARG A 52 -15.24 11.85 12.96
N PHE A 53 -15.67 11.39 14.12
CA PHE A 53 -17.04 10.95 14.36
C PHE A 53 -18.04 12.10 14.19
N ASN A 54 -17.74 13.28 14.75
CA ASN A 54 -18.57 14.49 14.56
C ASN A 54 -18.66 14.89 13.08
N TYR A 55 -17.57 14.72 12.32
CA TYR A 55 -17.59 14.91 10.87
C TYR A 55 -18.55 13.93 10.19
N ILE A 56 -18.48 12.64 10.54
CA ILE A 56 -19.37 11.59 10.02
C ILE A 56 -20.84 11.86 10.38
N GLN A 57 -21.12 12.30 11.60
CA GLN A 57 -22.49 12.66 12.01
C GLN A 57 -23.07 13.78 11.15
N LYS A 58 -22.24 14.77 10.79
CA LYS A 58 -22.67 15.95 10.02
C LYS A 58 -22.79 15.69 8.52
N TYR A 59 -21.87 14.92 7.94
CA TYR A 59 -21.75 14.81 6.48
C TYR A 59 -22.00 13.40 5.95
N GLY A 60 -22.27 12.44 6.82
CA GLY A 60 -22.30 11.02 6.48
C GLY A 60 -20.89 10.46 6.26
N GLY A 61 -20.77 9.14 6.26
CA GLY A 61 -19.49 8.44 6.12
C GLY A 61 -19.50 7.07 6.77
N LYS A 62 -18.33 6.45 6.86
CA LYS A 62 -18.13 5.17 7.55
C LYS A 62 -17.00 5.32 8.57
N LEU A 63 -17.13 4.63 9.70
CA LEU A 63 -16.04 4.43 10.64
C LEU A 63 -15.16 3.28 10.12
N TYR A 64 -13.86 3.44 10.26
CA TYR A 64 -12.85 2.43 9.96
C TYR A 64 -12.00 2.14 11.20
N SER A 65 -11.30 1.01 11.24
CA SER A 65 -10.42 0.61 12.35
C SER A 65 -9.38 1.67 12.71
N ASN A 66 -9.04 2.59 11.80
CA ASN A 66 -8.07 3.67 12.03
C ASN A 66 -8.71 5.03 12.37
N SER A 67 -10.02 5.08 12.68
CA SER A 67 -10.74 6.34 12.92
C SER A 67 -10.25 7.11 14.14
N ASP A 68 -9.48 6.50 15.02
CA ASP A 68 -8.82 7.07 16.19
C ASP A 68 -7.30 7.25 16.02
N LEU A 69 -6.72 6.78 14.91
CA LEU A 69 -5.27 6.87 14.68
C LEU A 69 -4.85 8.32 14.52
N ILE A 70 -3.93 8.71 15.40
CA ILE A 70 -3.19 9.96 15.33
C ILE A 70 -2.17 9.80 14.20
N ILE A 71 -2.46 10.38 13.04
CA ILE A 71 -1.45 10.48 11.98
C ILE A 71 -0.48 11.56 12.44
N SER A 72 0.58 11.16 13.13
CA SER A 72 1.77 11.99 13.19
C SER A 72 2.37 11.93 11.80
N LEU A 73 2.06 12.92 10.96
CA LEU A 73 2.94 13.25 9.86
C LEU A 73 4.24 13.72 10.52
N LYS A 74 5.13 12.78 10.85
CA LYS A 74 6.52 13.16 11.06
C LYS A 74 6.92 13.78 9.73
N ASP A 75 7.18 15.08 9.73
CA ASP A 75 7.78 15.79 8.61
C ASP A 75 9.18 15.19 8.43
N ASN A 76 9.24 14.05 7.77
CA ASN A 76 10.48 13.40 7.41
C ASN A 76 10.99 14.15 6.19
N THR A 77 11.50 15.37 6.45
CA THR A 77 12.47 15.97 5.55
C THR A 77 13.64 15.01 5.51
N ILE A 78 13.66 14.13 4.50
CA ILE A 78 14.83 13.31 4.19
C ILE A 78 15.99 14.30 4.10
N PRO A 79 16.99 14.25 4.99
CA PRO A 79 18.09 15.19 4.93
C PRO A 79 18.75 15.02 3.57
N ARG A 80 18.64 16.04 2.71
CA ARG A 80 19.34 16.07 1.43
C ARG A 80 20.81 16.38 1.71
N GLN A 81 21.55 15.41 2.23
CA GLN A 81 22.98 15.54 2.48
C GLN A 81 23.80 15.19 1.24
N LYS A 82 24.93 15.90 1.12
CA LYS A 82 25.78 15.98 -0.07
C LYS A 82 26.46 14.65 -0.37
N LYS A 83 26.44 14.29 -1.66
CA LYS A 83 27.20 13.19 -2.29
C LYS A 83 28.61 13.07 -1.68
N SER A 84 28.94 11.91 -1.11
CA SER A 84 30.34 11.48 -1.05
C SER A 84 30.75 11.02 -2.46
N GLN A 85 31.96 11.38 -2.88
CA GLN A 85 32.54 10.94 -4.14
C GLN A 85 32.94 9.46 -4.03
N GLN A 86 31.98 8.57 -4.19
CA GLN A 86 32.24 7.17 -4.53
C GLN A 86 31.40 6.83 -5.76
N VAL A 87 31.86 5.83 -6.52
CA VAL A 87 31.26 5.42 -7.79
C VAL A 87 29.80 5.03 -7.54
N SER A 88 28.90 5.94 -7.90
CA SER A 88 27.47 5.81 -7.67
C SER A 88 26.90 4.73 -8.57
N ASN A 89 26.65 3.55 -8.00
CA ASN A 89 25.82 2.54 -8.65
C ASN A 89 24.33 2.89 -8.42
N CYS A 90 23.44 2.24 -9.18
CA CYS A 90 22.00 2.52 -9.10
C CYS A 90 21.35 2.31 -7.71
N ALA A 91 22.01 1.72 -6.72
CA ALA A 91 21.47 1.64 -5.36
C ALA A 91 21.77 2.88 -4.50
N GLU A 92 22.82 3.63 -4.84
CA GLU A 92 23.23 4.85 -4.13
C GLU A 92 22.75 6.13 -4.82
N ASP A 93 22.59 6.11 -6.14
CA ASP A 93 21.94 7.14 -6.94
C ASP A 93 20.76 6.56 -7.74
N PHE A 94 19.74 7.36 -8.04
CA PHE A 94 18.66 6.90 -8.91
C PHE A 94 19.14 6.82 -10.36
N CYS A 95 19.04 5.64 -10.97
CA CYS A 95 19.24 5.47 -12.40
C CYS A 95 17.93 5.67 -13.17
N ILE A 96 18.02 6.22 -14.38
CA ILE A 96 16.89 6.42 -15.28
C ILE A 96 17.11 5.54 -16.51
N ALA A 97 16.05 4.86 -16.95
CA ALA A 97 16.03 4.10 -18.18
C ALA A 97 15.11 4.76 -19.21
N SER A 98 15.35 4.46 -20.48
CA SER A 98 14.44 4.84 -21.55
C SER A 98 13.07 4.21 -21.31
N ASP A 99 11.99 4.94 -21.62
CA ASP A 99 10.63 4.43 -21.49
C ASP A 99 10.43 3.19 -22.39
N PRO A 100 10.25 1.99 -21.82
CA PRO A 100 10.06 0.77 -22.62
C PRO A 100 8.60 0.65 -23.11
N LEU A 101 7.69 1.50 -22.63
CA LEU A 101 6.28 1.42 -22.96
C LEU A 101 6.03 1.96 -24.36
N ARG A 102 5.30 1.16 -25.15
CA ARG A 102 4.81 1.62 -26.44
C ARG A 102 3.72 2.67 -26.23
N LYS A 103 3.74 3.74 -27.04
CA LYS A 103 2.64 4.70 -27.11
C LYS A 103 1.33 3.95 -27.33
N LEU A 104 0.35 4.19 -26.45
CA LEU A 104 -0.96 3.58 -26.56
C LEU A 104 -1.67 4.11 -27.81
N LYS A 105 -2.20 3.20 -28.65
CA LYS A 105 -3.01 3.57 -29.84
C LYS A 105 -4.32 4.28 -29.45
N GLN A 106 -4.84 3.96 -28.27
CA GLN A 106 -6.02 4.57 -27.68
C GLN A 106 -5.86 4.64 -26.16
N VAL A 107 -6.44 5.67 -25.53
CA VAL A 107 -6.48 5.79 -24.08
C VAL A 107 -7.75 5.12 -23.58
N TYR A 108 -7.61 4.12 -22.70
CA TYR A 108 -8.75 3.46 -22.08
C TYR A 108 -9.44 4.41 -21.09
N ARG A 109 -10.78 4.37 -21.04
CA ARG A 109 -11.57 5.23 -20.14
C ARG A 109 -11.35 4.91 -18.66
N SER A 110 -11.06 3.65 -18.35
CA SER A 110 -10.72 3.17 -17.01
C SER A 110 -9.80 1.96 -17.12
N VAL A 111 -8.92 1.81 -16.12
CA VAL A 111 -8.07 0.62 -15.95
C VAL A 111 -8.07 0.27 -14.46
N SER A 112 -8.38 -0.98 -14.14
CA SER A 112 -8.34 -1.50 -12.77
C SER A 112 -7.48 -2.75 -12.71
N LEU A 113 -6.31 -2.64 -12.09
CA LEU A 113 -5.45 -3.80 -11.86
C LEU A 113 -6.05 -4.78 -10.84
N VAL A 114 -6.97 -4.30 -9.99
CA VAL A 114 -7.73 -5.15 -9.07
C VAL A 114 -8.70 -6.05 -9.83
N GLU A 115 -9.48 -5.49 -10.76
CA GLU A 115 -10.41 -6.28 -11.61
C GLU A 115 -9.65 -7.28 -12.50
N ALA A 116 -8.47 -6.89 -12.97
CA ALA A 116 -7.56 -7.77 -13.70
C ALA A 116 -6.89 -8.85 -12.82
N LYS A 117 -7.17 -8.85 -11.50
CA LYS A 117 -6.53 -9.73 -10.50
C LYS A 117 -5.01 -9.61 -10.51
N LEU A 118 -4.46 -8.43 -10.73
CA LEU A 118 -3.01 -8.17 -10.76
C LEU A 118 -2.51 -7.45 -9.49
N ILE A 119 -3.34 -7.37 -8.45
CA ILE A 119 -3.00 -6.78 -7.16
C ILE A 119 -3.36 -7.80 -6.08
N SER A 120 -2.49 -7.94 -5.09
CA SER A 120 -2.70 -8.76 -3.89
C SER A 120 -3.73 -8.11 -2.95
N SER A 121 -4.12 -8.82 -1.89
CA SER A 121 -5.01 -8.27 -0.88
C SER A 121 -4.36 -7.07 -0.18
N PRO A 122 -5.14 -6.06 0.24
CA PRO A 122 -4.63 -4.99 1.09
C PRO A 122 -4.00 -5.55 2.37
N LYS A 123 -2.85 -4.98 2.78
CA LYS A 123 -2.13 -5.30 4.01
C LYS A 123 -2.08 -4.08 4.94
N ASP A 124 -1.73 -4.28 6.21
CA ASP A 124 -1.68 -3.23 7.24
C ASP A 124 -0.24 -3.03 7.76
N GLN A 125 0.29 -1.82 7.58
CA GLN A 125 1.64 -1.46 8.05
C GLN A 125 1.69 -1.06 9.54
N GLY A 126 0.53 -0.84 10.17
CA GLY A 126 0.45 -0.32 11.53
C GLY A 126 0.99 1.11 11.65
N GLU A 127 1.64 1.40 12.78
CA GLU A 127 2.21 2.73 13.09
C GLU A 127 3.64 2.94 12.56
N CYS A 128 4.22 1.92 11.94
CA CYS A 128 5.55 1.99 11.35
C CYS A 128 5.50 2.73 10.00
N GLY A 129 6.45 3.63 9.73
CA GLY A 129 6.62 4.32 8.44
C GLY A 129 7.15 3.42 7.32
N SER A 130 6.77 2.16 7.28
CA SER A 130 7.23 1.12 6.34
C SER A 130 6.48 1.10 5.01
N CYS A 131 5.67 2.13 4.69
CA CYS A 131 4.90 2.20 3.43
C CYS A 131 5.77 2.01 2.17
N TRP A 132 7.06 2.33 2.26
CA TRP A 132 8.05 2.09 1.22
C TRP A 132 8.27 0.59 0.96
N ALA A 133 8.30 -0.24 2.00
CA ALA A 133 8.44 -1.69 1.90
C ALA A 133 7.16 -2.31 1.32
N PHE A 134 5.98 -1.91 1.83
CA PHE A 134 4.68 -2.33 1.28
C PHE A 134 4.50 -1.92 -0.19
N GLY A 135 4.93 -0.71 -0.57
CA GLY A 135 4.92 -0.27 -1.95
C GLY A 135 5.84 -1.12 -2.83
N THR A 136 7.00 -1.51 -2.32
CA THR A 136 7.97 -2.36 -3.01
C THR A 136 7.42 -3.78 -3.22
N THR A 137 6.92 -4.43 -2.17
CA THR A 137 6.32 -5.76 -2.25
C THR A 137 5.10 -5.77 -3.17
N ALA A 138 4.21 -4.77 -3.10
CA ALA A 138 3.03 -4.69 -3.97
C ALA A 138 3.38 -4.65 -5.47
N ILE A 139 4.43 -3.90 -5.85
CA ILE A 139 4.90 -3.84 -7.24
C ILE A 139 5.51 -5.18 -7.68
N TYR A 140 6.23 -5.85 -6.78
CA TYR A 140 6.83 -7.15 -7.05
C TYR A 140 5.77 -8.22 -7.21
N GLU A 141 4.80 -8.24 -6.30
CA GLU A 141 3.65 -9.12 -6.36
C GLU A 141 2.89 -8.90 -7.67
N ASN A 142 2.59 -7.65 -8.04
CA ASN A 142 1.97 -7.33 -9.32
C ASN A 142 2.73 -7.96 -10.50
N SER A 143 4.04 -7.80 -10.54
CA SER A 143 4.87 -8.32 -11.63
C SER A 143 4.89 -9.85 -11.67
N ILE A 144 4.94 -10.52 -10.53
CA ILE A 144 4.77 -11.98 -10.42
C ILE A 144 3.40 -12.40 -10.95
N LEU A 145 2.33 -11.70 -10.55
CA LEU A 145 0.97 -12.00 -11.01
C LEU A 145 0.82 -11.82 -12.52
N ARG A 146 1.51 -10.87 -13.14
CA ARG A 146 1.53 -10.73 -14.61
C ARG A 146 2.23 -11.90 -15.30
N GLN A 147 3.18 -12.54 -14.63
CA GLN A 147 3.96 -13.67 -15.15
C GLN A 147 3.43 -15.04 -14.70
N ARG A 148 2.21 -15.09 -14.14
CA ARG A 148 1.54 -16.27 -13.56
C ARG A 148 1.85 -17.62 -14.23
N PRO A 149 1.69 -17.79 -15.56
CA PRO A 149 1.92 -19.09 -16.20
C PRO A 149 3.37 -19.61 -16.07
N GLN A 150 4.34 -18.71 -15.90
CA GLN A 150 5.76 -19.05 -15.83
C GLN A 150 6.29 -19.14 -14.39
N ASN A 151 5.48 -18.73 -13.40
CA ASN A 151 5.90 -18.62 -12.00
C ASN A 151 4.87 -19.25 -11.07
N GLU A 152 4.61 -20.55 -11.24
CA GLU A 152 3.60 -21.27 -10.44
C GLU A 152 3.91 -21.25 -8.94
N PHE A 153 5.19 -21.47 -8.57
CA PHE A 153 5.66 -21.43 -7.17
C PHE A 153 5.23 -20.14 -6.47
N TRP A 154 5.43 -19.02 -7.14
CA TRP A 154 5.14 -17.70 -6.59
C TRP A 154 3.66 -17.34 -6.67
N SER A 155 2.97 -17.71 -7.74
CA SER A 155 1.62 -17.21 -8.03
C SER A 155 0.48 -17.93 -7.31
N LYS A 156 0.68 -19.18 -6.85
CA LYS A 156 -0.37 -19.98 -6.19
C LYS A 156 -0.75 -19.49 -4.78
N SER A 157 0.20 -18.90 -4.07
CA SER A 157 0.00 -18.31 -2.74
C SER A 157 1.00 -17.16 -2.58
N LEU A 158 0.68 -16.05 -3.26
CA LEU A 158 1.56 -14.90 -3.35
C LEU A 158 1.32 -13.93 -2.20
N ASP A 159 2.30 -13.86 -1.31
CA ASP A 159 2.36 -12.93 -0.20
C ASP A 159 3.85 -12.75 0.15
N LEU A 160 4.44 -11.63 -0.29
CA LEU A 160 5.84 -11.30 -0.04
C LEU A 160 6.01 -10.62 1.32
N SER A 161 7.15 -10.85 1.96
CA SER A 161 7.47 -10.31 3.28
C SER A 161 7.98 -8.88 3.19
N GLU A 162 7.22 -7.93 3.71
CA GLU A 162 7.68 -6.56 3.91
C GLU A 162 8.80 -6.50 4.97
N GLN A 163 8.70 -7.34 6.02
CA GLN A 163 9.69 -7.38 7.09
C GLN A 163 11.06 -7.81 6.59
N PHE A 164 11.14 -8.76 5.66
CA PHE A 164 12.41 -9.14 5.05
C PHE A 164 13.07 -7.97 4.33
N LEU A 165 12.30 -7.15 3.59
CA LEU A 165 12.83 -5.95 2.96
C LEU A 165 13.30 -4.93 4.00
N MET A 166 12.49 -4.69 5.02
CA MET A 166 12.82 -3.74 6.09
C MET A 166 14.10 -4.15 6.83
N SER A 167 14.22 -5.41 7.22
CA SER A 167 15.35 -5.91 8.02
C SER A 167 16.66 -6.07 7.24
N ASN A 168 16.61 -6.11 5.91
CA ASN A 168 17.79 -6.44 5.10
C ASN A 168 18.25 -5.31 4.18
N ILE A 169 17.46 -4.25 4.01
CA ILE A 169 17.87 -3.08 3.23
C ILE A 169 18.54 -2.08 4.17
N PHE A 170 19.87 -2.04 4.09
CA PHE A 170 20.70 -1.08 4.82
C PHE A 170 21.11 0.05 3.87
N SER A 171 20.23 1.03 3.70
CA SER A 171 20.45 2.18 2.82
C SER A 171 19.96 3.46 3.49
N GLN A 172 20.66 4.57 3.28
CA GLN A 172 20.22 5.89 3.75
C GLN A 172 18.84 6.32 3.20
N TYR A 173 18.37 5.67 2.13
CA TYR A 173 17.06 5.91 1.51
C TYR A 173 15.95 4.95 1.94
N ALA A 174 16.25 4.06 2.88
CA ALA A 174 15.30 3.13 3.51
C ALA A 174 15.68 2.97 4.99
N GLN A 175 15.03 3.75 5.84
CA GLN A 175 15.34 3.89 7.27
C GLN A 175 14.27 3.17 8.11
N TYR A 176 14.02 1.89 7.78
CA TYR A 176 13.10 1.04 8.53
C TYR A 176 11.71 1.71 8.74
N CYS A 177 11.32 2.02 9.98
CA CYS A 177 10.06 2.71 10.33
C CYS A 177 10.12 4.24 10.21
N GLU A 178 11.28 4.85 9.99
CA GLU A 178 11.43 6.30 9.76
C GLU A 178 11.23 6.68 8.28
N GLY A 179 10.78 5.73 7.46
CA GLY A 179 10.44 5.97 6.06
C GLY A 179 11.49 5.47 5.09
N GLY A 180 11.16 5.59 3.81
CA GLY A 180 12.03 5.17 2.74
C GLY A 180 11.41 5.43 1.39
N ASN A 181 12.10 5.02 0.33
CA ASN A 181 11.62 5.19 -1.03
C ASN A 181 11.76 3.87 -1.80
N PHE A 182 10.63 3.42 -2.35
CA PHE A 182 10.51 2.12 -3.02
C PHE A 182 11.38 2.00 -4.28
N ILE A 183 11.76 3.10 -4.94
CA ILE A 183 12.68 3.08 -6.09
C ILE A 183 14.09 2.67 -5.62
N TYR A 184 14.58 3.29 -4.54
CA TYR A 184 15.89 2.93 -3.97
C TYR A 184 15.87 1.53 -3.38
N ALA A 185 14.78 1.15 -2.70
CA ALA A 185 14.59 -0.22 -2.22
C ALA A 185 14.64 -1.24 -3.37
N THR A 186 13.99 -0.93 -4.50
CA THR A 186 14.00 -1.79 -5.69
C THR A 186 15.42 -1.94 -6.25
N ASN A 187 16.16 -0.83 -6.38
CA ASN A 187 17.54 -0.87 -6.84
C ASN A 187 18.45 -1.65 -5.89
N TYR A 188 18.27 -1.48 -4.57
CA TYR A 188 19.01 -2.23 -3.56
C TYR A 188 18.76 -3.74 -3.68
N VAL A 189 17.50 -4.17 -3.77
CA VAL A 189 17.15 -5.58 -4.00
C VAL A 189 17.79 -6.10 -5.28
N ASN A 190 17.81 -5.32 -6.35
CA ASN A 190 18.46 -5.72 -7.59
C ASN A 190 19.96 -5.97 -7.42
N LEU A 191 20.68 -5.15 -6.67
CA LEU A 191 22.12 -5.33 -6.52
C LEU A 191 22.49 -6.44 -5.52
N PHE A 192 21.78 -6.52 -4.40
CA PHE A 192 22.26 -7.28 -3.26
C PHE A 192 21.51 -8.58 -3.02
N PHE A 193 20.26 -8.70 -3.47
CA PHE A 193 19.46 -9.89 -3.18
C PHE A 193 19.39 -10.80 -4.40
N LYS A 194 19.09 -12.08 -4.18
CA LYS A 194 18.76 -13.03 -5.27
C LYS A 194 17.25 -13.21 -5.42
N SER A 195 16.51 -13.04 -4.34
CA SER A 195 15.05 -13.14 -4.28
C SER A 195 14.51 -12.30 -3.12
N VAL A 196 13.20 -12.07 -3.10
CA VAL A 196 12.47 -11.55 -1.92
C VAL A 196 11.83 -12.72 -1.18
N GLU A 197 11.69 -12.61 0.14
CA GLU A 197 11.08 -13.63 1.00
C GLU A 197 9.55 -13.59 0.99
N LYS A 198 8.91 -14.70 1.39
CA LYS A 198 7.47 -14.79 1.59
C LYS A 198 7.07 -14.45 3.03
N GLU A 199 5.90 -13.85 3.20
CA GLU A 199 5.35 -13.47 4.50
C GLU A 199 5.21 -14.68 5.45
N GLN A 200 4.85 -15.85 4.91
CA GLN A 200 4.76 -17.09 5.69
C GLN A 200 6.08 -17.50 6.37
N ASN A 201 7.23 -17.09 5.80
CA ASN A 201 8.56 -17.45 6.29
C ASN A 201 9.10 -16.36 7.24
N VAL A 202 8.81 -15.09 6.93
CA VAL A 202 9.22 -13.93 7.73
C VAL A 202 8.02 -13.02 7.88
N LYS A 203 7.35 -13.10 9.04
CA LYS A 203 6.14 -12.33 9.32
C LYS A 203 6.43 -10.86 9.56
N TYR A 204 5.47 -10.01 9.23
CA TYR A 204 5.48 -8.59 9.57
C TYR A 204 5.45 -8.38 11.09
N ASP A 205 6.57 -7.93 11.65
CA ASP A 205 6.72 -7.65 13.07
C ASP A 205 7.85 -6.60 13.27
N PRO A 206 7.56 -5.33 12.97
CA PRO A 206 8.57 -4.29 12.94
C PRO A 206 9.18 -4.02 14.33
N GLU A 207 8.40 -4.21 15.39
CA GLU A 207 8.82 -3.93 16.77
C GLU A 207 9.92 -4.90 17.22
N THR A 208 9.77 -6.20 16.97
CA THR A 208 10.75 -7.20 17.43
C THR A 208 12.04 -7.19 16.61
N HIS A 209 11.99 -6.73 15.36
CA HIS A 209 13.14 -6.74 14.45
C HIS A 209 13.93 -5.42 14.41
N GLN A 210 13.42 -4.32 15.00
CA GLN A 210 14.07 -3.01 14.99
C GLN A 210 15.53 -3.09 15.50
N ASN A 211 15.75 -3.71 16.66
CA ASN A 211 17.09 -3.77 17.25
C ASN A 211 18.08 -4.56 16.38
N ASN A 212 17.62 -5.60 15.67
CA ASN A 212 18.47 -6.33 14.75
C ASN A 212 18.84 -5.46 13.54
N TRP A 213 17.89 -4.69 13.01
CA TRP A 213 18.17 -3.75 11.93
C TRP A 213 19.14 -2.64 12.36
N ASP A 214 18.97 -2.07 13.56
CA ASP A 214 19.87 -1.05 14.13
C ASP A 214 21.32 -1.57 14.23
N GLN A 215 21.48 -2.87 14.49
CA GLN A 215 22.76 -3.57 14.57
C GLN A 215 23.24 -4.14 13.22
N GLN A 216 22.49 -3.89 12.14
CA GLN A 216 22.75 -4.42 10.79
C GLN A 216 22.84 -5.96 10.75
N ILE A 217 21.99 -6.64 11.50
CA ILE A 217 21.88 -8.10 11.52
C ILE A 217 20.75 -8.52 10.56
N PRO A 218 21.07 -9.02 9.35
CA PRO A 218 20.04 -9.36 8.36
C PRO A 218 19.30 -10.65 8.71
N ILE A 219 18.06 -10.75 8.27
CA ILE A 219 17.29 -11.99 8.27
C ILE A 219 17.79 -12.89 7.13
N GLN A 220 18.06 -14.16 7.43
CA GLN A 220 18.47 -15.12 6.40
C GLN A 220 17.28 -15.52 5.52
N GLN A 221 17.51 -15.58 4.21
CA GLN A 221 16.52 -16.07 3.26
C GLN A 221 16.37 -17.59 3.40
N SER A 222 15.11 -18.04 3.41
CA SER A 222 14.72 -19.44 3.60
C SER A 222 14.15 -20.11 2.33
N ILE A 223 13.81 -19.33 1.31
CA ILE A 223 13.43 -19.87 0.00
C ILE A 223 14.58 -20.68 -0.59
N ASP A 224 14.24 -21.82 -1.16
CA ASP A 224 15.16 -22.67 -1.91
C ASP A 224 15.70 -21.94 -3.16
N GLU A 225 17.00 -22.07 -3.41
CA GLU A 225 17.69 -21.36 -4.51
C GLU A 225 17.07 -21.63 -5.89
N THR A 226 16.46 -22.81 -6.10
CA THR A 226 15.77 -23.15 -7.35
C THR A 226 14.55 -22.28 -7.64
N HIS A 227 14.03 -21.58 -6.61
CA HIS A 227 12.89 -20.68 -6.71
C HIS A 227 13.27 -19.20 -6.64
N TYR A 228 14.56 -18.87 -6.57
CA TYR A 228 14.99 -17.46 -6.53
C TYR A 228 14.51 -16.69 -7.74
N MET A 229 13.90 -15.52 -7.47
CA MET A 229 13.32 -14.69 -8.51
C MET A 229 13.47 -13.21 -8.19
N LYS A 230 13.84 -12.44 -9.22
CA LYS A 230 13.68 -10.98 -9.27
C LYS A 230 12.54 -10.64 -10.22
N PRO A 231 11.37 -10.19 -9.72
CA PRO A 231 10.20 -10.00 -10.57
C PRO A 231 10.21 -8.64 -11.26
N PHE A 232 11.33 -8.23 -11.82
CA PHE A 232 11.44 -6.97 -12.55
C PHE A 232 12.36 -7.15 -13.76
N GLN A 233 12.03 -6.42 -14.81
CA GLN A 233 12.89 -6.33 -15.97
C GLN A 233 14.01 -5.34 -15.68
N LEU A 234 15.23 -5.72 -16.06
CA LEU A 234 16.38 -4.84 -16.02
C LEU A 234 16.49 -4.08 -17.33
N LEU A 235 16.65 -2.77 -17.23
CA LEU A 235 16.84 -1.87 -18.36
C LEU A 235 18.21 -1.20 -18.23
N PRO A 236 18.90 -0.95 -19.35
CA PRO A 236 20.14 -0.16 -19.33
C PRO A 236 19.84 1.28 -18.91
N SER A 237 20.69 1.84 -18.06
CA SER A 237 20.63 3.25 -17.68
C SER A 237 20.95 4.14 -18.90
N ILE A 238 20.31 5.31 -18.96
CA ILE A 238 20.58 6.33 -19.99
C ILE A 238 21.98 6.94 -19.79
N GLU A 239 22.41 7.10 -18.54
CA GLU A 239 23.68 7.75 -18.21
C GLU A 239 24.88 6.81 -18.41
N ASP A 240 24.70 5.53 -18.07
CA ASP A 240 25.70 4.47 -18.26
C ASP A 240 25.01 3.17 -18.66
N PRO A 241 25.00 2.82 -19.96
CA PRO A 241 24.33 1.62 -20.46
C PRO A 241 24.89 0.29 -19.90
N THR A 242 26.07 0.31 -19.27
CA THR A 242 26.63 -0.89 -18.60
C THR A 242 25.95 -1.15 -17.25
N GLN A 243 25.31 -0.13 -16.67
CA GLN A 243 24.53 -0.27 -15.46
C GLN A 243 23.09 -0.65 -15.78
N LEU A 244 22.65 -1.76 -15.20
CA LEU A 244 21.29 -2.26 -15.31
C LEU A 244 20.47 -1.80 -14.11
N THR A 245 19.25 -1.34 -14.38
CA THR A 245 18.35 -0.81 -13.37
C THR A 245 16.93 -1.33 -13.55
N PRO A 246 16.24 -1.69 -12.45
CA PRO A 246 14.86 -2.20 -12.46
C PRO A 246 13.78 -1.12 -12.67
N VAL A 247 14.17 0.04 -13.23
CA VAL A 247 13.45 1.33 -13.24
C VAL A 247 11.92 1.23 -13.27
N ILE A 248 11.31 1.82 -12.23
CA ILE A 248 9.87 2.09 -12.10
C ILE A 248 9.56 3.57 -12.46
N GLY A 249 10.58 4.42 -12.62
CA GLY A 249 10.46 5.83 -12.99
C GLY A 249 10.79 6.07 -14.47
N LEU A 250 9.78 6.37 -15.29
CA LEU A 250 9.96 6.61 -16.72
C LEU A 250 10.39 8.06 -16.97
N TYR A 251 11.41 8.29 -17.82
CA TYR A 251 11.66 9.62 -18.35
C TYR A 251 10.53 9.99 -19.32
N PHE A 252 9.61 10.80 -18.84
CA PHE A 252 8.69 11.52 -19.70
C PHE A 252 9.44 12.76 -20.20
N GLY A 253 9.69 12.86 -21.50
CA GLY A 253 10.21 14.11 -22.10
C GLY A 253 9.30 15.31 -21.78
N GLU A 254 9.68 16.51 -22.21
CA GLU A 254 9.02 17.80 -21.87
C GLU A 254 7.52 17.91 -22.18
N THR A 255 6.92 16.92 -22.82
CA THR A 255 5.48 16.81 -23.01
C THR A 255 4.75 16.70 -21.67
N LYS A 256 4.12 17.81 -21.26
CA LYS A 256 3.21 17.85 -20.11
C LYS A 256 2.13 16.79 -20.26
N PHE A 257 1.96 15.99 -19.21
CA PHE A 257 0.88 15.02 -19.12
C PHE A 257 -0.48 15.76 -19.18
N ASN A 258 -1.36 15.36 -20.10
CA ASN A 258 -2.67 16.00 -20.27
C ASN A 258 -3.67 15.40 -19.27
N TYR A 259 -3.84 16.08 -18.13
CA TYR A 259 -4.76 15.68 -17.07
C TYR A 259 -6.23 15.64 -17.52
N ASP A 260 -6.61 16.42 -18.53
CA ASP A 260 -7.99 16.49 -19.03
C ASP A 260 -8.42 15.20 -19.74
N LYS A 261 -7.46 14.34 -20.13
CA LYS A 261 -7.73 13.02 -20.71
C LYS A 261 -7.92 11.92 -19.66
N ILE A 262 -7.53 12.16 -18.42
CA ILE A 262 -7.89 11.27 -17.32
C ILE A 262 -9.31 11.63 -16.92
N TRP A 263 -10.27 10.79 -17.32
CA TRP A 263 -11.55 10.77 -16.62
C TRP A 263 -11.28 10.24 -15.23
N GLN A 264 -11.32 11.12 -14.23
CA GLN A 264 -11.39 10.68 -12.84
C GLN A 264 -12.55 9.68 -12.77
N VAL A 265 -12.27 8.49 -12.25
CA VAL A 265 -13.33 7.57 -11.83
C VAL A 265 -14.20 8.39 -10.88
N LYS A 266 -15.36 8.87 -11.38
CA LYS A 266 -16.42 9.33 -10.50
C LYS A 266 -16.59 8.19 -9.50
N ARG A 267 -16.47 8.53 -8.21
CA ARG A 267 -16.66 7.65 -7.05
C ARG A 267 -17.56 6.49 -7.42
N GLN A 268 -17.22 5.27 -6.98
CA GLN A 268 -18.19 4.19 -6.87
C GLN A 268 -19.44 4.70 -6.13
N GLN A 269 -20.39 5.26 -6.88
CA GLN A 269 -21.79 5.26 -6.54
C GLN A 269 -22.18 3.81 -6.76
N TYR A 270 -22.21 3.06 -5.66
CA TYR A 270 -23.11 1.93 -5.57
C TYR A 270 -24.50 2.50 -5.93
N PHE A 271 -25.01 2.14 -7.11
CA PHE A 271 -26.36 2.50 -7.54
C PHE A 271 -27.34 1.77 -6.62
N ILE A 272 -28.06 2.53 -5.78
CA ILE A 272 -29.37 2.08 -5.30
C ILE A 272 -30.35 2.42 -6.43
N THR A 273 -31.01 1.38 -6.92
CA THR A 273 -31.98 1.39 -8.02
C THR A 273 -33.13 2.36 -7.72
N PHE A 274 -33.34 3.36 -8.58
CA PHE A 274 -34.62 4.07 -8.64
C PHE A 274 -35.57 3.25 -9.51
N PHE A 275 -36.55 2.59 -8.90
CA PHE A 275 -37.80 2.28 -9.59
C PHE A 275 -38.77 3.43 -9.33
N GLY A 276 -38.85 4.34 -10.29
CA GLY A 276 -40.04 5.16 -10.45
C GLY A 276 -41.07 4.33 -11.20
N ILE A 277 -42.23 4.10 -10.60
CA ILE A 277 -43.46 3.76 -11.32
C ILE A 277 -44.37 4.97 -11.14
N HIS A 278 -44.65 5.64 -12.26
CA HIS A 278 -45.80 6.52 -12.41
C HIS A 278 -47.07 5.68 -12.30
N GLU A 279 -47.85 5.88 -11.24
CA GLU A 279 -49.20 6.49 -11.23
C GLU A 279 -49.76 6.46 -9.80
#